data_AF-A0A9Q5G6P7-F1
#
_entry.id   AF-A0A9Q5G6P7-F1
#
_cell.length_a   1.000
_cell.length_b   1.000
_cell.length_c   1.000
_cell.angle_alpha   90.00
_cell.angle_beta   90.00
_cell.angle_gamma   90.00
#
_symmetry.space_group_name_H-M   'P 1'
#
loop_
_entity.id
_entity.type
_entity.pdbx_description
1 polymer ?
#
loop_
_entity_poly.entity_id
_entity_poly.type
_entity_poly.pdbx_seq_one_letter_code
_entity_poly.pdbx_strand_id
1 'polypeptide(L)'
;MPSSISKNRRATGPISKRGKERSARNAVKHGLNVATTHTSDPLFQEIAGDLLAIGYGYEQTVEAANALLEFRRVMAVYSKTYWSSDFSGDHFMQVAENLNHVHYSTLGYERKSDLREAQKLFKTVAKWDLKYGSLEGKRAALLKPIMRYQRNSVSRLSKALCRAR
;
A
#
# COMPACT_ATOMS: atom_id res chain seq x y z
N MET A 1 20.20 32.03 27.45
CA MET A 1 18.95 31.26 27.27
C MET A 1 18.99 30.60 25.90
N PRO A 2 18.95 29.27 25.77
CA PRO A 2 18.97 28.65 24.45
C PRO A 2 17.59 28.76 23.80
N SER A 3 17.58 29.29 22.57
CA SER A 3 16.39 29.50 21.76
C SER A 3 15.76 28.17 21.37
N SER A 4 14.47 28.03 21.64
CA SER A 4 13.66 26.89 21.21
C SER A 4 13.49 26.92 19.69
N ILE A 5 14.35 26.19 18.97
CA ILE A 5 14.14 25.89 17.55
C ILE A 5 12.87 25.03 17.45
N SER A 6 11.74 25.66 17.13
CA SER A 6 10.53 24.95 16.76
C SER A 6 10.80 24.21 15.45
N LYS A 7 11.08 22.90 15.55
CA LYS A 7 11.13 22.03 14.37
C LYS A 7 9.74 22.03 13.76
N ASN A 8 9.56 22.89 12.76
CA ASN A 8 8.34 23.02 11.99
C ASN A 8 8.10 21.68 11.25
N ARG A 9 7.39 20.76 11.90
CA ARG A 9 7.06 19.44 11.34
C ARG A 9 6.08 19.65 10.20
N ARG A 10 6.59 19.90 8.99
CA ARG A 10 5.77 19.90 7.78
C ARG A 10 5.06 18.56 7.72
N ALA A 11 3.73 18.58 7.75
CA ALA A 11 2.93 17.38 7.60
C ALA A 11 3.26 16.77 6.23
N THR A 12 3.88 15.59 6.22
CA THR A 12 4.21 14.83 5.00
C THR A 12 3.01 14.09 4.43
N GLY A 13 1.85 14.22 5.09
CA GLY A 13 0.59 13.60 4.70
C GLY A 13 -0.28 14.49 3.82
N PRO A 14 -1.41 13.95 3.30
CA PRO A 14 -2.36 14.74 2.53
C PRO A 14 -2.94 15.89 3.35
N ILE A 15 -2.86 17.10 2.81
CA ILE A 15 -3.35 18.32 3.48
C ILE A 15 -4.85 18.51 3.22
N SER A 16 -5.32 18.19 2.01
CA SER A 16 -6.72 18.34 1.62
C SER A 16 -7.61 17.24 2.19
N LYS A 17 -8.88 17.58 2.47
CA LYS A 17 -9.92 16.63 2.94
C LYS A 17 -10.03 15.40 2.01
N ARG A 18 -10.14 15.64 0.71
CA ARG A 18 -10.18 14.59 -0.33
C ARG A 18 -8.92 13.71 -0.32
N GLY A 19 -7.76 14.31 -0.07
CA GLY A 19 -6.50 13.57 0.03
C GLY A 19 -6.46 12.65 1.25
N LYS A 20 -6.94 13.14 2.41
CA LYS A 20 -7.04 12.36 3.65
C LYS A 20 -8.02 11.19 3.49
N GLU A 21 -9.20 11.44 2.93
CA GLU A 21 -10.20 10.39 2.64
C GLU A 21 -9.67 9.31 1.69
N ARG A 22 -8.96 9.71 0.62
CA ARG A 22 -8.31 8.75 -0.29
C ARG A 22 -7.28 7.91 0.45
N SER A 23 -6.45 8.54 1.30
CA SER A 23 -5.46 7.85 2.11
C SER A 23 -6.10 6.87 3.10
N ALA A 24 -7.20 7.25 3.75
CA ALA A 24 -7.94 6.40 4.66
C ALA A 24 -8.52 5.18 3.94
N ARG A 25 -9.18 5.37 2.79
CA ARG A 25 -9.68 4.26 1.96
C ARG A 25 -8.58 3.32 1.51
N ASN A 26 -7.41 3.85 1.13
CA ASN A 26 -6.27 3.01 0.78
C ASN A 26 -5.75 2.21 1.97
N ALA A 27 -5.70 2.81 3.17
CA ALA A 27 -5.31 2.10 4.37
C ALA A 27 -6.25 0.92 4.65
N VAL A 28 -7.57 1.16 4.57
CA VAL A 28 -8.60 0.11 4.75
C VAL A 28 -8.46 -0.97 3.67
N LYS A 29 -8.35 -0.59 2.40
CA LYS A 29 -8.19 -1.52 1.26
C LYS A 29 -7.03 -2.50 1.46
N HIS A 30 -5.96 -2.04 2.09
CA HIS A 30 -4.73 -2.80 2.28
C HIS A 30 -4.57 -3.36 3.70
N GLY A 31 -5.55 -3.21 4.58
CA GLY A 31 -5.47 -3.67 5.98
C GLY A 31 -4.44 -2.92 6.84
N LEU A 32 -4.02 -1.73 6.41
CA LEU A 32 -3.04 -0.86 7.07
C LEU A 32 -3.69 0.26 7.90
N ASN A 33 -5.00 0.15 8.18
CA ASN A 33 -5.76 1.13 8.97
C ASN A 33 -5.72 0.85 10.48
N VAL A 34 -5.34 -0.35 10.89
CA VAL A 34 -5.26 -0.74 12.31
C VAL A 34 -3.85 -0.47 12.83
N ALA A 35 -3.77 0.28 13.93
CA ALA A 35 -2.55 0.42 14.71
C ALA A 35 -2.31 -0.89 15.46
N THR A 36 -1.16 -1.50 15.25
CA THR A 36 -0.76 -2.74 15.92
C THR A 36 0.33 -2.45 16.93
N THR A 37 0.08 -2.85 18.18
CA THR A 37 1.13 -3.01 19.19
C THR A 37 1.60 -4.45 19.10
N HIS A 38 2.89 -4.66 18.86
CA HIS A 38 3.41 -5.99 18.56
C HIS A 38 3.99 -6.70 19.80
N THR A 39 3.78 -6.18 21.01
CA THR A 39 4.41 -6.69 22.24
C THR A 39 4.02 -8.13 22.59
N SER A 40 2.88 -8.61 22.08
CA SER A 40 2.42 -10.00 22.22
C SER A 40 2.86 -10.92 21.07
N ASP A 41 3.51 -10.38 20.03
CA ASP A 41 4.07 -11.17 18.93
C ASP A 41 5.34 -11.87 19.43
N PRO A 42 5.48 -13.21 19.31
CA PRO A 42 6.69 -13.90 19.73
C PRO A 42 7.96 -13.32 19.10
N LEU A 43 7.86 -12.88 17.82
CA LEU A 43 8.99 -12.29 17.11
C LEU A 43 9.41 -10.94 17.73
N PHE A 44 8.50 -10.24 18.40
CA PHE A 44 8.85 -9.02 19.13
C PHE A 44 9.85 -9.31 20.23
N GLN A 45 9.66 -10.39 21.00
CA GLN A 45 10.53 -10.74 22.12
C GLN A 45 11.93 -11.15 21.62
N GLU A 46 11.99 -11.89 20.51
CA GLU A 46 13.26 -12.26 19.86
C GLU A 46 14.04 -11.01 19.41
N ILE A 47 13.38 -10.12 18.64
CA ILE A 47 14.01 -8.87 18.17
C ILE A 47 14.44 -8.00 19.36
N ALA A 48 13.60 -7.91 20.39
CA ALA A 48 13.91 -7.12 21.56
C ALA A 48 15.12 -7.67 22.33
N GLY A 49 15.20 -9.00 22.47
CA GLY A 49 16.36 -9.69 23.05
C GLY A 49 17.65 -9.38 22.31
N ASP A 50 17.63 -9.48 20.98
CA ASP A 50 18.78 -9.18 20.12
C ASP A 50 19.24 -7.71 20.26
N LEU A 51 18.29 -6.76 20.24
CA LEU A 51 18.61 -5.33 20.37
C LEU A 51 19.19 -5.00 21.74
N LEU A 52 18.65 -5.57 22.82
CA LEU A 52 19.21 -5.42 24.17
C LEU A 52 20.62 -6.00 24.26
N ALA A 53 20.85 -7.19 23.68
CA ALA A 53 22.16 -7.83 23.65
C ALA A 53 23.21 -6.99 22.90
N ILE A 54 22.80 -6.22 21.90
CA ILE A 54 23.65 -5.28 21.15
C ILE A 54 23.87 -3.95 21.90
N GLY A 55 23.16 -3.72 23.02
CA GLY A 55 23.34 -2.56 23.90
C GLY A 55 22.36 -1.42 23.67
N TYR A 56 21.23 -1.65 22.99
CA TYR A 56 20.16 -0.65 22.90
C TYR A 56 19.47 -0.48 24.25
N GLY A 57 19.05 0.75 24.57
CA GLY A 57 18.21 1.00 25.75
C GLY A 57 16.83 0.34 25.63
N TYR A 58 16.17 0.06 26.76
CA TYR A 58 14.86 -0.61 26.78
C TYR A 58 13.79 0.11 25.93
N GLU A 59 13.61 1.42 26.13
CA GLU A 59 12.60 2.19 25.38
C GLU A 59 12.87 2.17 23.87
N GLN A 60 14.14 2.32 23.50
CA GLN A 60 14.56 2.31 22.10
C GLN A 60 14.36 0.93 21.47
N THR A 61 14.64 -0.12 22.23
CA THR A 61 14.39 -1.51 21.83
C THR A 61 12.92 -1.72 21.51
N VAL A 62 12.02 -1.30 22.40
CA VAL A 62 10.57 -1.41 22.21
C VAL A 62 10.13 -0.64 20.96
N GLU A 63 10.64 0.57 20.75
CA GLU A 63 10.30 1.38 19.58
C GLU A 63 10.81 0.74 18.27
N ALA A 64 12.05 0.25 18.27
CA ALA A 64 12.68 -0.37 17.10
C ALA A 64 12.03 -1.70 16.73
N ALA A 65 11.74 -2.56 17.71
CA ALA A 65 11.05 -3.83 17.49
C ALA A 65 9.65 -3.62 16.91
N ASN A 66 8.86 -2.68 17.46
CA ASN A 66 7.57 -2.32 16.88
C ASN A 66 7.69 -1.75 15.46
N ALA A 67 8.69 -0.89 15.20
CA ALA A 67 8.91 -0.31 13.89
C ALA A 67 9.33 -1.36 12.84
N LEU A 68 10.12 -2.37 13.24
CA LEU A 68 10.54 -3.47 12.39
C LEU A 68 9.36 -4.37 12.02
N LEU A 69 8.51 -4.71 12.99
CA LEU A 69 7.32 -5.53 12.75
C LEU A 69 6.27 -4.82 11.90
N GLU A 70 6.09 -3.50 12.09
CA GLU A 70 5.24 -2.72 11.18
C GLU A 70 5.83 -2.65 9.77
N PHE A 71 7.15 -2.51 9.63
CA PHE A 71 7.80 -2.59 8.32
C PHE A 71 7.57 -3.96 7.66
N ARG A 72 7.72 -5.05 8.41
CA ARG A 72 7.45 -6.41 7.94
C ARG A 72 5.99 -6.56 7.48
N ARG A 73 5.02 -6.05 8.24
CA ARG A 73 3.59 -6.03 7.85
C ARG A 73 3.37 -5.29 6.53
N VAL A 74 3.94 -4.10 6.39
CA VAL A 74 3.85 -3.31 5.15
C VAL A 74 4.49 -4.04 3.97
N MET A 75 5.64 -4.70 4.17
CA MET A 75 6.30 -5.47 3.12
C MET A 75 5.53 -6.74 2.74
N ALA A 76 4.82 -7.37 3.67
CA ALA A 76 3.90 -8.47 3.34
C ALA A 76 2.75 -8.01 2.42
N VAL A 77 2.15 -6.85 2.73
CA VAL A 77 1.12 -6.23 1.88
C VAL A 77 1.68 -5.81 0.52
N TYR A 78 2.91 -5.26 0.49
CA TYR A 78 3.60 -4.92 -0.75
C TYR A 78 3.80 -6.16 -1.63
N SER A 79 4.36 -7.22 -1.05
CA SER A 79 4.61 -8.50 -1.74
C SER A 79 3.32 -9.11 -2.27
N LYS A 80 2.28 -9.21 -1.42
CA LYS A 80 0.96 -9.68 -1.82
C LYS A 80 0.37 -8.84 -2.95
N THR A 81 0.48 -7.52 -2.88
CA THR A 81 -0.05 -6.65 -3.94
C THR A 81 0.69 -6.84 -5.25
N TYR A 82 2.02 -7.04 -5.21
CA TYR A 82 2.79 -7.27 -6.43
C TYR A 82 2.48 -8.64 -7.05
N TRP A 83 2.53 -9.71 -6.25
CA TRP A 83 2.47 -11.08 -6.74
C TRP A 83 1.06 -11.61 -6.94
N SER A 84 0.10 -11.25 -6.07
CA SER A 84 -1.30 -11.69 -6.18
C SER A 84 -2.13 -10.85 -7.15
N SER A 85 -1.50 -9.94 -7.90
CA SER A 85 -2.19 -9.23 -8.96
C SER A 85 -2.14 -10.07 -10.24
N ASP A 86 -3.29 -10.67 -10.55
CA ASP A 86 -3.55 -11.34 -11.80
C ASP A 86 -3.84 -10.28 -12.86
N PHE A 87 -2.82 -9.97 -13.66
CA PHE A 87 -3.03 -9.33 -14.96
C PHE A 87 -2.75 -10.34 -16.07
N SER A 88 -3.36 -11.51 -15.96
CA SER A 88 -3.82 -12.27 -17.13
C SER A 88 -4.84 -11.40 -17.91
N GLY A 89 -5.29 -11.82 -19.08
CA GLY A 89 -6.39 -11.16 -19.81
C GLY A 89 -7.70 -10.99 -19.00
N ASP A 90 -7.71 -11.41 -17.74
CA ASP A 90 -8.82 -11.41 -16.80
C ASP A 90 -9.25 -10.02 -16.34
N HIS A 91 -8.45 -8.95 -16.42
CA HIS A 91 -9.04 -7.62 -16.16
C HIS A 91 -10.06 -7.25 -17.24
N PHE A 92 -9.82 -7.69 -18.48
CA PHE A 92 -10.81 -7.58 -19.53
C PHE A 92 -11.97 -8.56 -19.29
N MET A 93 -11.69 -9.84 -19.00
CA MET A 93 -12.74 -10.85 -18.81
C MET A 93 -13.58 -10.62 -17.55
N GLN A 94 -13.00 -10.37 -16.38
CA GLN A 94 -13.73 -10.04 -15.14
C GLN A 94 -14.60 -8.80 -15.29
N VAL A 95 -14.14 -7.77 -16.02
CA VAL A 95 -14.95 -6.56 -16.18
C VAL A 95 -15.98 -6.72 -17.31
N ALA A 96 -15.70 -7.55 -18.31
CA ALA A 96 -16.69 -7.98 -19.30
C ALA A 96 -17.79 -8.86 -18.67
N GLU A 97 -17.45 -9.75 -17.73
CA GLU A 97 -18.37 -10.57 -16.95
C GLU A 97 -19.27 -9.74 -16.04
N ASN A 98 -18.79 -8.59 -15.55
CA ASN A 98 -19.58 -7.63 -14.77
C ASN A 98 -20.51 -6.75 -15.62
N LEU A 99 -20.42 -6.80 -16.96
CA LEU A 99 -21.42 -6.20 -17.83
C LEU A 99 -22.60 -7.18 -17.91
N ASN A 100 -23.63 -6.94 -17.10
CA ASN A 100 -24.84 -7.76 -16.97
C ASN A 100 -25.60 -8.08 -18.29
N HIS A 101 -25.16 -7.55 -19.44
CA HIS A 101 -25.85 -7.62 -20.74
C HIS A 101 -24.92 -7.86 -21.95
N VAL A 102 -23.67 -8.31 -21.73
CA VAL A 102 -22.73 -8.63 -22.82
C VAL A 102 -22.62 -10.15 -22.97
N HIS A 103 -23.38 -10.73 -23.90
CA HIS A 103 -23.33 -12.16 -24.20
C HIS A 103 -22.20 -12.46 -25.20
N TYR A 104 -21.09 -13.03 -24.73
CA TYR A 104 -19.92 -13.33 -25.58
C TYR A 104 -20.24 -14.34 -26.70
N SER A 105 -21.20 -15.23 -26.47
CA SER A 105 -21.65 -16.25 -27.42
C SER A 105 -22.29 -15.70 -28.70
N THR A 106 -22.69 -14.42 -28.71
CA THR A 106 -23.52 -13.85 -29.80
C THR A 106 -22.99 -12.52 -30.35
N LEU A 107 -21.86 -12.01 -29.85
CA LEU A 107 -21.21 -10.75 -30.28
C LEU A 107 -22.11 -9.48 -30.28
N GLY A 108 -23.33 -9.55 -29.74
CA GLY A 108 -24.33 -8.49 -29.82
C GLY A 108 -24.48 -7.69 -28.53
N TYR A 109 -24.65 -6.37 -28.67
CA TYR A 109 -25.09 -5.49 -27.57
C TYR A 109 -26.59 -5.25 -27.72
N GLU A 110 -27.39 -5.56 -26.70
CA GLU A 110 -28.85 -5.38 -26.75
C GLU A 110 -29.26 -3.90 -26.70
N ARG A 111 -28.56 -3.07 -25.92
CA ARG A 111 -28.88 -1.64 -25.77
C ARG A 111 -27.69 -0.74 -26.10
N LYS A 112 -27.99 0.48 -26.58
CA LYS A 112 -26.98 1.53 -26.82
C LYS A 112 -26.22 1.94 -25.55
N SER A 113 -26.81 1.78 -24.37
CA SER A 113 -26.11 1.97 -23.08
C SER A 113 -24.97 0.97 -22.92
N ASP A 114 -25.21 -0.29 -23.26
CA ASP A 114 -24.29 -1.40 -23.02
C ASP A 114 -23.08 -1.31 -23.96
N LEU A 115 -23.31 -0.88 -25.21
CA LEU A 115 -22.23 -0.54 -26.14
C LEU A 115 -21.34 0.59 -25.59
N ARG A 116 -21.93 1.63 -24.98
CA ARG A 116 -21.17 2.75 -24.41
C ARG A 116 -20.36 2.33 -23.18
N GLU A 117 -20.91 1.46 -22.35
CA GLU A 117 -20.21 0.91 -21.18
C GLU A 117 -19.04 0.03 -21.60
N ALA A 118 -19.25 -0.87 -22.57
CA ALA A 118 -18.18 -1.68 -23.15
C ALA A 118 -17.10 -0.81 -23.80
N GLN A 119 -17.46 0.20 -24.61
CA GLN A 119 -16.48 1.13 -25.19
C GLN A 119 -15.66 1.87 -24.13
N LYS A 120 -16.30 2.29 -23.03
CA LYS A 120 -15.61 2.95 -21.91
C LYS A 120 -14.65 1.98 -21.22
N LEU A 121 -15.03 0.71 -21.09
CA LEU A 121 -14.19 -0.34 -20.57
C LEU A 121 -12.96 -0.57 -21.46
N PHE A 122 -13.17 -0.85 -22.76
CA PHE A 122 -12.08 -1.06 -23.73
C PHE A 122 -11.10 0.10 -23.76
N LYS A 123 -11.61 1.35 -23.76
CA LYS A 123 -10.76 2.55 -23.67
C LYS A 123 -9.94 2.59 -22.38
N THR A 124 -10.48 2.07 -21.28
CA THR A 124 -9.77 2.04 -19.99
C THR A 124 -8.67 0.98 -20.00
N VAL A 125 -8.97 -0.22 -20.48
CA VAL A 125 -7.98 -1.31 -20.62
C VAL A 125 -6.86 -0.89 -21.58
N ALA A 126 -7.20 -0.40 -22.78
CA ALA A 126 -6.23 0.07 -23.75
C ALA A 126 -5.35 1.22 -23.22
N LYS A 127 -5.90 2.12 -22.40
CA LYS A 127 -5.11 3.17 -21.72
C LYS A 127 -4.14 2.59 -20.70
N TRP A 128 -4.53 1.57 -19.95
CA TRP A 128 -3.66 0.89 -19.00
C TRP A 128 -2.55 0.13 -19.71
N ASP A 129 -2.87 -0.57 -20.80
CA ASP A 129 -1.90 -1.28 -21.64
C ASP A 129 -0.92 -0.30 -22.29
N LEU A 130 -1.41 0.81 -22.87
CA LEU A 130 -0.53 1.82 -23.45
C LEU A 130 0.38 2.47 -22.40
N LYS A 131 -0.14 2.71 -21.20
CA LYS A 131 0.57 3.46 -20.16
C LYS A 131 1.58 2.62 -19.39
N TYR A 132 1.24 1.36 -19.12
CA TYR A 132 2.03 0.49 -18.25
C TYR A 132 2.64 -0.69 -18.99
N GLY A 133 2.12 -1.02 -20.17
CA GLY A 133 2.64 -2.07 -21.06
C GLY A 133 2.57 -3.44 -20.40
N SER A 134 3.72 -3.86 -19.88
CA SER A 134 3.93 -5.19 -19.35
C SER A 134 3.16 -5.45 -18.03
N LEU A 135 3.07 -6.74 -17.69
CA LEU A 135 2.54 -7.21 -16.40
C LEU A 135 3.25 -6.53 -15.22
N GLU A 136 4.57 -6.40 -15.30
CA GLU A 136 5.41 -5.78 -14.27
C GLU A 136 5.08 -4.29 -14.13
N GLY A 137 4.90 -3.57 -15.24
CA GLY A 137 4.50 -2.16 -15.21
C GLY A 137 3.15 -1.95 -14.56
N LYS A 138 2.18 -2.83 -14.85
CA LYS A 138 0.85 -2.82 -14.23
C LYS A 138 0.91 -3.13 -12.74
N ARG A 139 1.68 -4.15 -12.33
CA ARG A 139 1.95 -4.46 -10.91
C ARG A 139 2.61 -3.29 -10.19
N ALA A 140 3.62 -2.67 -10.79
CA ALA A 140 4.28 -1.49 -10.24
C ALA A 140 3.32 -0.31 -10.04
N ALA A 141 2.35 -0.12 -10.95
CA ALA A 141 1.34 0.91 -10.82
C ALA A 141 0.46 0.73 -9.56
N LEU A 142 0.13 -0.52 -9.21
CA LEU A 142 -0.65 -0.84 -8.00
C LEU A 142 0.13 -0.62 -6.71
N LEU A 143 1.46 -0.63 -6.75
CA LEU A 143 2.31 -0.38 -5.58
C LEU A 143 2.39 1.10 -5.19
N LYS A 144 2.08 2.02 -6.11
CA LYS A 144 2.20 3.47 -5.87
C LYS A 144 1.54 3.95 -4.56
N PRO A 145 0.32 3.51 -4.19
CA PRO A 145 -0.28 3.83 -2.90
C PRO A 145 0.46 3.24 -1.70
N ILE A 146 1.05 2.04 -1.86
CA ILE A 146 1.76 1.28 -0.81
C ILE A 146 3.14 1.86 -0.52
N MET A 147 3.85 2.35 -1.55
CA MET A 147 5.18 2.97 -1.41
C MET A 147 5.22 4.09 -0.36
N ARG A 148 4.10 4.79 -0.12
CA ARG A 148 4.00 5.79 0.95
C ARG A 148 4.15 5.16 2.34
N TYR A 149 3.47 4.05 2.56
CA TYR A 149 3.53 3.30 3.83
C TYR A 149 4.92 2.71 4.02
N GLN A 150 5.50 2.14 2.95
CA GLN A 150 6.87 1.61 2.97
C GLN A 150 7.89 2.69 3.36
N ARG A 151 7.85 3.86 2.73
CA ARG A 151 8.73 4.99 3.09
C ARG A 151 8.53 5.43 4.53
N ASN A 152 7.28 5.49 5.00
CA ASN A 152 6.97 5.86 6.37
C ASN A 152 7.51 4.83 7.38
N SER A 153 7.31 3.54 7.15
CA SER A 153 7.80 2.47 8.02
C SER A 153 9.32 2.42 8.06
N VAL A 154 10.00 2.57 6.91
CA VAL A 154 11.47 2.66 6.85
C VAL A 154 11.97 3.88 7.61
N SER A 155 11.33 5.05 7.45
CA SER A 155 11.71 6.25 8.19
C SER A 155 11.53 6.09 9.70
N ARG A 156 10.46 5.43 10.15
CA ARG A 156 10.23 5.14 11.57
C ARG A 156 11.28 4.19 12.13
N LEU A 157 11.57 3.10 11.41
CA LEU A 157 12.60 2.14 11.79
C LEU A 157 13.98 2.79 11.86
N SER A 158 14.37 3.54 10.83
CA SER A 158 15.63 4.28 10.81
C SER A 158 15.75 5.23 12.00
N LYS A 159 14.69 5.99 12.35
CA LYS A 159 14.71 6.86 13.53
C LYS A 159 14.82 6.09 14.84
N ALA A 160 14.12 4.96 14.96
CA ALA A 160 14.17 4.13 16.15
C ALA A 160 15.58 3.54 16.37
N LEU A 161 16.25 3.12 15.30
CA LEU A 161 17.63 2.60 15.37
C LEU A 161 18.66 3.72 15.59
N CYS A 162 18.56 4.82 14.85
CA CYS A 162 19.56 5.90 14.88
C CYS A 162 19.42 6.88 16.06
N ARG A 163 18.40 6.74 16.92
CA ARG A 163 18.32 7.48 18.19
C ARG A 163 19.45 7.13 19.16
N ALA A 164 20.17 6.04 18.92
CA ALA A 164 21.38 5.67 19.61
C ALA A 164 22.56 6.45 19.02
N ARG A 165 22.75 7.69 19.47
CA ARG A 165 24.04 8.38 19.57
C ARG A 165 23.87 9.65 20.39
#